data_AF-A0A9E3VY34-F1
#
_entry.id   AF-A0A9E3VY34-F1
#
_cell.length_a   1.000
_cell.length_b   1.000
_cell.length_c   1.000
_cell.angle_alpha   90.00
_cell.angle_beta   90.00
_cell.angle_gamma   90.00
#
_symmetry.space_group_name_H-M   'P 1'
#
loop_
_entity.id
_entity.type
_entity.pdbx_description
1 polymer ?
#
loop_
_entity_poly.entity_id
_entity_poly.type
_entity_poly.pdbx_seq_one_letter_code
_entity_poly.pdbx_strand_id
1 'polypeptide(L)'
;MNATTLQLTSDDAYAFRRVLSKMDLPDDLRLSAVAKLLLETLDPLHNPAHWQMLQDMVTRDHRIMQQVMFIDPTSAPPEDPRDGAELWVPPLPKAAQLDPALVEAANVVGRFHRDCTDWLKRKSPMTPHIFLESAPLWAVGLAIARRCILRLSFDDIYPNLYILWVAPTTYYHKSTGLKAITKLVRSTLPHLLLPETTTPEMLMAKLAGQKPANYDQLLPGEKKLEEQGTRFAGQRGMSIDEASKILIPKKYMEGHAEALMQLFDGADRMERELRGDGKLIVYNPSLSLIGATTPTMLARYMTDAEWE
;
A
#
# COMPACT_ATOMS: atom_id res chain seq x y z
N MET A 1 -19.54 18.03 31.13
CA MET A 1 -19.58 18.51 29.72
C MET A 1 -18.29 19.27 29.48
N ASN A 2 -17.30 18.62 28.87
CA ASN A 2 -16.01 19.24 28.60
C ASN A 2 -16.17 20.20 27.42
N ALA A 3 -15.87 21.48 27.62
CA ALA A 3 -15.82 22.46 26.55
C ALA A 3 -14.76 22.02 25.52
N THR A 4 -15.23 21.61 24.35
CA THR A 4 -14.40 21.35 23.17
C THR A 4 -13.56 22.58 22.93
N THR A 5 -12.26 22.46 23.15
CA THR A 5 -11.33 23.59 23.11
C THR A 5 -11.10 23.93 21.65
N LEU A 6 -11.67 25.04 21.17
CA LEU A 6 -11.49 25.47 19.78
C LEU A 6 -10.02 25.91 19.61
N GLN A 7 -9.23 25.16 18.84
CA GLN A 7 -7.89 25.55 18.40
C GLN A 7 -7.93 25.83 16.90
N LEU A 8 -7.42 26.98 16.48
CA LEU A 8 -7.23 27.30 15.06
C LEU A 8 -6.03 26.53 14.51
N THR A 9 -6.09 26.16 13.23
CA THR A 9 -4.89 25.71 12.51
C THR A 9 -3.93 26.90 12.30
N SER A 10 -2.66 26.62 12.00
CA SER A 10 -1.69 27.65 11.62
C SER A 10 -2.18 28.51 10.47
N ASP A 11 -2.77 27.87 9.46
CA ASP A 11 -3.24 28.51 8.24
C ASP A 11 -4.48 29.37 8.51
N ASP A 12 -5.40 28.91 9.35
CA ASP A 12 -6.58 29.67 9.77
C ASP A 12 -6.17 30.91 10.57
N ALA A 13 -5.24 30.75 11.52
CA ALA A 13 -4.77 31.86 12.34
C ALA A 13 -4.02 32.91 11.50
N TYR A 14 -3.19 32.48 10.54
CA TYR A 14 -2.52 33.36 9.58
C TYR A 14 -3.52 34.09 8.68
N ALA A 15 -4.53 33.38 8.17
CA ALA A 15 -5.59 33.97 7.36
C ALA A 15 -6.36 35.07 8.10
N PHE A 16 -6.83 34.78 9.32
CA PHE A 16 -7.52 35.76 10.15
C PHE A 16 -6.62 36.96 10.46
N ARG A 17 -5.32 36.73 10.70
CA ARG A 17 -4.37 37.81 10.98
C ARG A 17 -4.15 38.74 9.78
N ARG A 18 -4.03 38.20 8.57
CA ARG A 18 -3.91 39.01 7.34
C ARG A 18 -5.18 39.80 7.06
N VAL A 19 -6.35 39.17 7.19
CA VAL A 19 -7.65 39.81 6.99
C VAL A 19 -7.89 40.93 8.02
N LEU A 20 -7.57 40.71 9.29
CA LEU A 20 -7.63 41.77 10.32
C LEU A 20 -6.63 42.90 10.04
N SER A 21 -5.55 42.63 9.32
CA SER A 21 -4.58 43.64 8.86
C SER A 21 -4.95 44.28 7.52
N LYS A 22 -6.13 43.96 6.96
CA LYS A 22 -6.60 44.40 5.63
C LYS A 22 -5.64 44.04 4.49
N MET A 23 -5.04 42.85 4.58
CA MET A 23 -4.20 42.29 3.54
C MET A 23 -4.93 41.16 2.81
N ASP A 24 -4.63 41.03 1.53
CA ASP A 24 -5.17 39.94 0.70
C ASP A 24 -4.62 38.58 1.15
N LEU A 25 -5.45 37.55 0.96
CA LEU A 25 -5.08 36.17 1.26
C LEU A 25 -4.29 35.59 0.07
N PRO A 26 -3.20 34.84 0.32
CA PRO A 26 -2.54 34.05 -0.72
C PRO A 26 -3.49 33.01 -1.32
N ASP A 27 -3.45 32.82 -2.64
CA ASP A 27 -4.33 31.88 -3.38
C ASP A 27 -4.13 30.41 -3.01
N ASP A 28 -2.96 30.07 -2.44
CA ASP A 28 -2.53 28.72 -2.09
C ASP A 28 -2.84 28.32 -0.63
N LEU A 29 -3.46 29.21 0.15
CA LEU A 29 -3.71 28.99 1.57
C LEU A 29 -4.88 28.01 1.81
N ARG A 30 -4.62 26.90 2.53
CA ARG A 30 -5.61 25.85 2.80
C ARG A 30 -6.34 26.08 4.13
N LEU A 31 -7.43 26.83 4.06
CA LEU A 31 -8.29 27.10 5.22
C LEU A 31 -9.13 25.88 5.64
N SER A 32 -9.42 25.77 6.93
CA SER A 32 -10.45 24.85 7.42
C SER A 32 -11.83 25.24 6.87
N ALA A 33 -12.74 24.26 6.76
CA ALA A 33 -14.07 24.51 6.21
C ALA A 33 -14.84 25.60 6.97
N VAL A 34 -14.62 25.71 8.27
CA VAL A 34 -15.25 26.74 9.12
C VAL A 34 -14.61 28.11 8.88
N ALA A 35 -13.28 28.20 8.81
CA ALA A 35 -12.60 29.47 8.55
C ALA A 35 -12.89 30.01 7.14
N LYS A 36 -12.89 29.12 6.14
CA LYS A 36 -13.28 29.44 4.77
C LYS A 36 -14.70 29.99 4.71
N LEU A 37 -15.67 29.27 5.29
CA LEU A 37 -17.07 29.69 5.31
C LEU A 37 -17.24 31.05 6.01
N LEU A 38 -16.55 31.28 7.13
CA LEU A 38 -16.61 32.55 7.87
C LEU A 38 -16.06 33.71 7.03
N LEU A 39 -14.91 33.54 6.38
CA LEU A 39 -14.31 34.60 5.56
C LEU A 39 -15.12 34.89 4.30
N GLU A 40 -15.67 33.86 3.64
CA GLU A 40 -16.54 34.01 2.47
C GLU A 40 -17.89 34.66 2.83
N THR A 41 -18.47 34.31 3.99
CA THR A 41 -19.79 34.85 4.40
C THR A 41 -19.69 36.30 4.88
N LEU A 42 -18.62 36.63 5.61
CA LEU A 42 -18.45 37.97 6.16
C LEU A 42 -17.85 38.95 5.14
N ASP A 43 -17.09 38.49 4.14
CA ASP A 43 -16.36 39.36 3.20
C ASP A 43 -15.73 40.62 3.88
N PRO A 44 -14.91 40.41 4.92
CA PRO A 44 -14.42 41.47 5.78
C PRO A 44 -13.44 42.43 5.09
N LEU A 45 -12.92 42.09 3.90
CA LEU A 45 -12.04 42.96 3.12
C LEU A 45 -12.81 44.08 2.41
N HIS A 46 -14.05 43.81 1.99
CA HIS A 46 -14.88 44.76 1.25
C HIS A 46 -15.98 45.42 2.10
N ASN A 47 -16.28 44.88 3.30
CA ASN A 47 -17.31 45.42 4.18
C ASN A 47 -16.77 45.80 5.59
N PRO A 48 -16.70 47.10 5.93
CA PRO A 48 -16.21 47.58 7.22
C PRO A 48 -17.01 47.09 8.43
N ALA A 49 -18.33 46.88 8.29
CA ALA A 49 -19.16 46.40 9.39
C ALA A 49 -18.88 44.92 9.70
N HIS A 50 -18.64 44.11 8.67
CA HIS A 50 -18.31 42.70 8.85
C HIS A 50 -16.86 42.49 9.31
N TRP A 51 -15.95 43.41 8.95
CA TRP A 51 -14.62 43.46 9.54
C TRP A 51 -14.68 43.68 11.07
N GLN A 52 -15.53 44.60 11.53
CA GLN A 52 -15.74 44.85 12.96
C GLN A 52 -16.31 43.60 13.66
N MET A 53 -17.27 42.91 13.03
CA MET A 53 -17.81 41.65 13.55
C MET A 53 -16.73 40.56 13.66
N LEU A 54 -15.87 40.40 12.65
CA LEU A 54 -14.77 39.44 12.70
C LEU A 54 -13.77 39.80 13.80
N GLN A 55 -13.45 41.08 13.95
CA GLN A 55 -12.57 41.57 15.03
C GLN A 55 -13.16 41.26 16.41
N ASP A 56 -14.44 41.51 16.62
CA ASP A 56 -15.14 41.22 17.88
C ASP A 56 -15.16 39.71 18.15
N MET A 57 -15.35 38.88 17.11
CA MET A 57 -15.34 37.42 17.24
C MET A 57 -13.96 36.88 17.64
N VAL A 58 -12.89 37.37 17.02
CA VAL A 58 -11.50 36.95 17.31
C VAL A 58 -11.02 37.44 18.68
N THR A 59 -11.42 38.64 19.09
CA THR A 59 -10.99 39.25 20.37
C THR A 59 -11.80 38.78 21.58
N ARG A 60 -13.00 38.23 21.38
CA ARG A 60 -13.86 37.71 22.45
C ARG A 60 -13.26 36.48 23.16
N ASP A 61 -12.50 35.65 22.47
CA ASP A 61 -11.78 34.51 23.06
C ASP A 61 -10.30 34.83 23.17
N HIS A 62 -9.81 34.92 24.41
CA HIS A 62 -8.41 35.26 24.70
C HIS A 62 -7.40 34.30 24.06
N ARG A 63 -7.76 33.02 23.87
CA ARG A 63 -6.86 32.03 23.26
C ARG A 63 -6.78 32.19 21.75
N ILE A 64 -7.91 32.42 21.11
CA ILE A 64 -7.98 32.68 19.67
C ILE A 64 -7.27 34.01 19.36
N MET A 65 -7.52 35.04 20.17
CA MET A 65 -6.84 36.32 20.06
C MET A 65 -5.32 36.16 20.14
N GLN A 66 -4.80 35.37 21.08
CA GLN A 66 -3.36 35.09 21.16
C GLN A 66 -2.87 34.40 19.88
N GLN A 67 -3.53 33.32 19.45
CA GLN A 67 -3.12 32.56 18.25
C GLN A 67 -3.05 33.43 16.98
N VAL A 68 -3.98 34.38 16.83
CA VAL A 68 -4.01 35.28 15.66
C VAL A 68 -3.02 36.44 15.80
N MET A 69 -2.93 37.08 16.97
CA MET A 69 -2.14 38.31 17.15
C MET A 69 -0.64 38.08 17.26
N PHE A 70 -0.19 36.88 17.65
CA PHE A 70 1.23 36.52 17.68
C PHE A 70 1.83 36.28 16.28
N ILE A 71 0.99 36.18 15.24
CA ILE A 71 1.43 35.97 13.86
C ILE A 71 1.76 37.32 13.21
N ASP A 72 2.90 37.36 12.51
CA ASP A 72 3.26 38.49 11.66
C ASP A 72 2.46 38.40 10.33
N PRO A 73 1.60 39.38 10.00
CA PRO A 73 0.80 39.36 8.78
C PRO A 73 1.62 39.51 7.49
N THR A 74 2.90 39.91 7.60
CA THR A 74 3.81 40.12 6.47
C THR A 74 4.78 38.97 6.26
N SER A 75 4.84 38.01 7.18
CA SER A 75 5.66 36.80 6.99
C SER A 75 5.13 35.95 5.85
N ALA A 76 5.98 35.07 5.32
CA ALA A 76 5.54 34.01 4.41
C ALA A 76 4.42 33.18 5.07
N PRO A 77 3.52 32.57 4.26
CA PRO A 77 2.52 31.63 4.76
C PRO A 77 3.19 30.54 5.62
N PRO A 78 2.51 30.03 6.67
CA PRO A 78 3.03 28.89 7.43
C PRO A 78 3.32 27.73 6.48
N GLU A 79 4.52 27.15 6.57
CA GLU A 79 4.78 25.87 5.92
C GLU A 79 3.87 24.82 6.57
N ASP A 80 3.02 24.15 5.77
CA ASP A 80 2.11 23.12 6.28
C ASP A 80 2.95 22.02 6.94
N PRO A 81 2.86 21.79 8.26
CA PRO A 81 3.57 20.68 8.90
C PRO A 81 3.07 19.30 8.41
N ARG A 82 2.02 19.26 7.56
CA ARG A 82 1.49 18.05 6.94
C ARG A 82 2.05 17.76 5.55
N ASP A 83 2.76 18.69 4.91
CA ASP A 83 3.56 18.36 3.72
C ASP A 83 4.86 17.70 4.20
N GLY A 84 4.73 16.42 4.55
CA GLY A 84 5.80 15.59 5.04
C GLY A 84 6.10 15.87 6.50
N ALA A 85 5.37 15.19 7.40
CA ALA A 85 6.06 14.67 8.57
C ALA A 85 7.23 13.84 8.02
N GLU A 86 8.41 14.44 7.89
CA GLU A 86 9.66 13.69 7.83
C GLU A 86 9.59 12.78 9.04
N LEU A 87 9.23 11.53 8.80
CA LEU A 87 9.35 10.47 9.79
C LEU A 87 10.76 10.63 10.32
N TRP A 88 10.89 11.01 11.59
CA TRP A 88 12.18 11.07 12.24
C TRP A 88 12.70 9.63 12.28
N VAL A 89 13.44 9.26 11.25
CA VAL A 89 14.11 7.97 11.13
C VAL A 89 15.53 8.22 11.63
N PRO A 90 15.92 7.67 12.79
CA PRO A 90 17.28 7.83 13.26
C PRO A 90 18.26 7.28 12.20
N PRO A 91 19.44 7.91 12.03
CA PRO A 91 20.41 7.43 11.06
C PRO A 91 20.80 5.98 11.40
N LEU A 92 20.94 5.14 10.37
CA LEU A 92 21.39 3.77 10.54
C LEU A 92 22.71 3.73 11.34
N PRO A 93 22.91 2.74 12.23
CA PRO A 93 24.20 2.54 12.88
C PRO A 93 25.33 2.45 11.84
N LYS A 94 26.54 2.92 12.16
CA LYS A 94 27.67 2.93 11.20
C LYS A 94 27.92 1.58 10.53
N ALA A 95 27.69 0.47 11.23
CA ALA A 95 27.83 -0.89 10.69
C ALA A 95 26.76 -1.27 9.64
N ALA A 96 25.62 -0.57 9.64
CA ALA A 96 24.51 -0.76 8.70
C ALA A 96 24.44 0.34 7.62
N GLN A 97 25.33 1.34 7.68
CA GLN A 97 25.46 2.34 6.63
C GLN A 97 26.17 1.74 5.42
N LEU A 98 25.74 2.12 4.22
CA LEU A 98 26.40 1.72 2.99
C LEU A 98 27.75 2.42 2.87
N ASP A 99 28.80 1.68 2.51
CA ASP A 99 30.08 2.24 2.09
C ASP A 99 29.88 3.16 0.87
N PRO A 100 30.64 4.27 0.71
CA PRO A 100 30.64 5.09 -0.51
C PRO A 100 30.62 4.31 -1.84
N ALA A 101 31.33 3.18 -1.94
CA ALA A 101 31.32 2.33 -3.12
C ALA A 101 29.95 1.66 -3.36
N LEU A 102 29.27 1.24 -2.29
CA LEU A 102 27.91 0.69 -2.36
C LEU A 102 26.87 1.77 -2.66
N VAL A 103 27.08 3.00 -2.16
CA VAL A 103 26.23 4.16 -2.50
C VAL A 103 26.32 4.46 -4.00
N GLU A 104 27.52 4.46 -4.57
CA GLU A 104 27.69 4.68 -6.01
C GLU A 104 27.08 3.55 -6.84
N ALA A 105 27.26 2.29 -6.40
CA ALA A 105 26.58 1.16 -7.03
C ALA A 105 25.04 1.28 -6.91
N ALA A 106 24.53 1.82 -5.80
CA ALA A 106 23.10 2.00 -5.60
C ALA A 106 22.47 3.02 -6.58
N ASN A 107 23.25 3.95 -7.14
CA ASN A 107 22.76 4.91 -8.13
C ASN A 107 22.26 4.23 -9.42
N VAL A 108 22.82 3.07 -9.77
CA VAL A 108 22.46 2.32 -10.98
C VAL A 108 21.44 1.20 -10.74
N VAL A 109 21.24 0.76 -9.49
CA VAL A 109 20.23 -0.27 -9.15
C VAL A 109 18.83 0.33 -9.01
N GLY A 110 17.81 -0.52 -9.09
CA GLY A 110 16.41 -0.12 -8.88
C GLY A 110 15.78 0.64 -10.05
N ARG A 111 16.43 0.71 -11.22
CA ARG A 111 15.86 1.35 -12.41
C ARG A 111 14.49 0.78 -12.78
N PHE A 112 14.34 -0.54 -12.79
CA PHE A 112 13.03 -1.17 -13.06
C PHE A 112 11.96 -0.72 -12.07
N HIS A 113 12.30 -0.66 -10.78
CA HIS A 113 11.38 -0.21 -9.75
C HIS A 113 10.92 1.23 -10.02
N ARG A 114 11.86 2.16 -10.20
CA ARG A 114 11.57 3.57 -10.49
C ARG A 114 10.74 3.74 -11.77
N ASP A 115 11.20 3.18 -12.89
CA ASP A 115 10.54 3.29 -14.20
C ASP A 115 9.12 2.68 -14.15
N CYS A 116 8.95 1.54 -13.47
CA CYS A 116 7.66 0.87 -13.33
C CYS A 116 6.72 1.65 -12.39
N THR A 117 7.21 2.15 -11.27
CA THR A 117 6.41 2.99 -10.35
C THR A 117 5.95 4.27 -11.05
N ASP A 118 6.81 4.94 -11.80
CA ASP A 118 6.43 6.15 -12.53
C ASP A 118 5.41 5.87 -13.65
N TRP A 119 5.55 4.74 -14.34
CA TRP A 119 4.54 4.27 -15.28
C TRP A 119 3.20 3.95 -14.59
N LEU A 120 3.24 3.29 -13.42
CA LEU A 120 2.05 2.97 -12.63
C LEU A 120 1.34 4.24 -12.13
N LYS A 121 2.08 5.25 -11.66
CA LYS A 121 1.54 6.56 -11.26
C LYS A 121 0.75 7.21 -12.39
N ARG A 122 1.29 7.21 -13.61
CA ARG A 122 0.61 7.76 -14.79
C ARG A 122 -0.63 6.95 -15.16
N LYS A 123 -0.58 5.63 -15.01
CA LYS A 123 -1.68 4.73 -15.36
C LYS A 123 -2.80 4.69 -14.33
N SER A 124 -2.49 4.94 -13.05
CA SER A 124 -3.45 4.97 -11.95
C SER A 124 -3.11 6.10 -10.96
N PRO A 125 -3.34 7.37 -11.34
CA PRO A 125 -2.96 8.52 -10.54
C PRO A 125 -3.71 8.61 -9.20
N MET A 126 -4.90 8.01 -9.13
CA MET A 126 -5.72 7.96 -7.92
C MET A 126 -5.38 6.79 -6.98
N THR A 127 -4.38 5.98 -7.31
CA THR A 127 -3.86 4.96 -6.38
C THR A 127 -2.74 5.57 -5.53
N PRO A 128 -2.78 5.42 -4.19
CA PRO A 128 -1.73 5.93 -3.31
C PRO A 128 -0.34 5.50 -3.73
N HIS A 129 0.62 6.42 -3.62
CA HIS A 129 2.00 6.21 -4.02
C HIS A 129 2.61 4.95 -3.40
N ILE A 130 2.44 4.77 -2.09
CA ILE A 130 2.97 3.63 -1.33
C ILE A 130 2.50 2.27 -1.86
N PHE A 131 1.28 2.19 -2.41
CA PHE A 131 0.80 0.96 -3.05
C PHE A 131 1.50 0.73 -4.39
N LEU A 132 1.67 1.80 -5.18
CA LEU A 132 2.33 1.70 -6.48
C LEU A 132 3.83 1.40 -6.38
N GLU A 133 4.48 1.79 -5.29
CA GLU A 133 5.88 1.44 -5.01
C GLU A 133 6.06 -0.04 -4.65
N SER A 134 5.06 -0.66 -4.02
CA SER A 134 5.15 -2.05 -3.61
C SER A 134 4.91 -3.03 -4.77
N ALA A 135 4.16 -2.63 -5.80
CA ALA A 135 3.81 -3.47 -6.95
C ALA A 135 5.04 -3.95 -7.76
N PRO A 136 6.00 -3.09 -8.14
CA PRO A 136 7.21 -3.52 -8.83
C PRO A 136 8.10 -4.43 -7.97
N LEU A 137 8.14 -4.22 -6.65
CA LEU A 137 8.88 -5.10 -5.74
C LEU A 137 8.32 -6.52 -5.78
N TRP A 138 6.99 -6.66 -5.69
CA TRP A 138 6.34 -7.97 -5.84
C TRP A 138 6.63 -8.60 -7.20
N ALA A 139 6.56 -7.84 -8.29
CA ALA A 139 6.85 -8.35 -9.63
C ALA A 139 8.29 -8.85 -9.78
N VAL A 140 9.26 -8.16 -9.15
CA VAL A 140 10.66 -8.60 -9.09
C VAL A 140 10.81 -9.87 -8.26
N GLY A 141 10.20 -9.93 -7.06
CA GLY A 141 10.22 -11.12 -6.21
C GLY A 141 9.69 -12.37 -6.94
N LEU A 142 8.58 -12.21 -7.66
CA LEU A 142 8.01 -13.25 -8.51
C LEU A 142 8.96 -13.65 -9.65
N ALA A 143 9.54 -12.69 -10.36
CA ALA A 143 10.45 -12.96 -11.49
C ALA A 143 11.74 -13.67 -11.06
N ILE A 144 12.25 -13.34 -9.88
CA ILE A 144 13.42 -13.99 -9.28
C ILE A 144 13.15 -15.48 -9.06
N ALA A 145 11.93 -15.87 -8.70
CA ALA A 145 11.52 -17.25 -8.50
C ALA A 145 12.51 -18.01 -7.59
N ARG A 146 12.75 -17.47 -6.39
CA ARG A 146 13.67 -18.02 -5.36
C ARG A 146 15.16 -18.12 -5.75
N ARG A 147 15.59 -17.50 -6.84
CA ARG A 147 17.01 -17.54 -7.27
C ARG A 147 17.94 -16.57 -6.51
N CYS A 148 17.39 -15.66 -5.73
CA CYS A 148 18.16 -14.77 -4.84
C CYS A 148 17.88 -15.14 -3.39
N ILE A 149 18.93 -15.09 -2.57
CA ILE A 149 18.90 -15.52 -1.16
C ILE A 149 19.64 -14.49 -0.33
N LEU A 150 19.01 -14.03 0.74
CA LEU A 150 19.66 -13.29 1.80
C LEU A 150 19.99 -14.27 2.93
N ARG A 151 21.27 -14.59 3.08
CA ARG A 151 21.73 -15.54 4.10
C ARG A 151 21.90 -14.84 5.43
N LEU A 152 21.11 -15.23 6.43
CA LEU A 152 21.29 -14.80 7.81
C LEU A 152 21.91 -15.92 8.63
N SER A 153 22.39 -15.60 9.84
CA SER A 153 23.03 -16.60 10.71
C SER A 153 22.07 -17.66 11.23
N PHE A 154 20.75 -17.40 11.16
CA PHE A 154 19.71 -18.28 11.68
C PHE A 154 18.83 -18.89 10.58
N ASP A 155 18.70 -18.25 9.42
CA ASP A 155 17.93 -18.78 8.29
C ASP A 155 18.24 -18.04 6.96
N ASP A 156 17.83 -18.64 5.86
CA ASP A 156 17.90 -18.06 4.51
C ASP A 156 16.56 -17.37 4.17
N ILE A 157 16.61 -16.07 3.85
CA ILE A 157 15.45 -15.29 3.44
C ILE A 157 15.39 -15.19 1.91
N TYR A 158 14.22 -15.48 1.36
CA TYR A 158 13.94 -15.39 -0.07
C TYR A 158 13.03 -14.20 -0.36
N PRO A 159 13.03 -13.64 -1.59
CA PRO A 159 12.20 -12.49 -1.95
C PRO A 159 10.76 -12.92 -2.31
N ASN A 160 10.15 -13.82 -1.55
CA ASN A 160 8.78 -14.29 -1.71
C ASN A 160 7.81 -13.34 -0.98
N LEU A 161 7.50 -12.22 -1.62
CA LEU A 161 6.81 -11.10 -0.97
C LEU A 161 5.30 -11.31 -0.89
N TYR A 162 4.74 -11.10 0.30
CA TYR A 162 3.29 -11.01 0.55
C TYR A 162 2.91 -9.56 0.81
N ILE A 163 2.11 -8.97 -0.08
CA ILE A 163 1.75 -7.57 -0.06
C ILE A 163 0.24 -7.43 -0.11
N LEU A 164 -0.32 -6.69 0.86
CA LEU A 164 -1.76 -6.44 0.93
C LEU A 164 -2.03 -4.93 0.98
N TRP A 165 -2.74 -4.41 -0.02
CA TRP A 165 -3.19 -3.03 -0.05
C TRP A 165 -4.52 -2.90 0.66
N VAL A 166 -4.53 -2.21 1.80
CA VAL A 166 -5.75 -1.99 2.59
C VAL A 166 -6.13 -0.51 2.52
N ALA A 167 -7.27 -0.19 1.91
CA ALA A 167 -7.86 1.15 2.03
C ALA A 167 -9.38 1.13 1.76
N PRO A 168 -10.14 2.14 2.21
CA PRO A 168 -11.58 2.24 1.96
C PRO A 168 -11.95 2.11 0.48
N THR A 169 -13.15 1.60 0.18
CA THR A 169 -13.68 1.58 -1.18
C THR A 169 -13.90 3.01 -1.70
N THR A 170 -14.09 3.15 -3.00
CA THR A 170 -14.56 4.38 -3.67
C THR A 170 -13.53 5.48 -3.88
N TYR A 171 -12.66 5.80 -2.91
CA TYR A 171 -11.72 6.93 -3.05
C TYR A 171 -10.42 6.54 -3.76
N TYR A 172 -9.86 5.39 -3.39
CA TYR A 172 -8.57 4.94 -3.91
C TYR A 172 -8.79 3.88 -4.98
N HIS A 173 -8.34 4.15 -6.22
CA HIS A 173 -8.49 3.27 -7.39
C HIS A 173 -7.54 2.05 -7.35
N LYS A 174 -7.40 1.41 -6.18
CA LYS A 174 -6.50 0.29 -5.88
C LYS A 174 -6.54 -0.81 -6.93
N SER A 175 -7.74 -1.26 -7.29
CA SER A 175 -7.92 -2.34 -8.28
C SER A 175 -7.40 -1.95 -9.66
N THR A 176 -7.40 -0.66 -10.03
CA THR A 176 -6.80 -0.18 -11.28
C THR A 176 -5.28 -0.32 -11.26
N GLY A 177 -4.62 0.11 -10.17
CA GLY A 177 -3.19 -0.08 -9.97
C GLY A 177 -2.78 -1.56 -9.97
N LEU A 178 -3.55 -2.40 -9.27
CA LEU A 178 -3.32 -3.84 -9.17
C LEU A 178 -3.47 -4.51 -10.55
N LYS A 179 -4.55 -4.22 -11.28
CA LYS A 179 -4.76 -4.71 -12.65
C LYS A 179 -3.65 -4.25 -13.60
N ALA A 180 -3.10 -3.06 -13.40
CA ALA A 180 -2.02 -2.55 -14.24
C ALA A 180 -0.75 -3.39 -14.11
N ILE A 181 -0.29 -3.69 -12.89
CA ILE A 181 0.89 -4.52 -12.66
C ILE A 181 0.63 -5.98 -13.05
N THR A 182 -0.55 -6.51 -12.75
CA THR A 182 -0.91 -7.89 -13.10
C THR A 182 -0.97 -8.09 -14.61
N LYS A 183 -1.40 -7.08 -15.38
CA LYS A 183 -1.33 -7.11 -16.84
C LYS A 183 0.12 -7.14 -17.34
N LEU A 184 1.02 -6.37 -16.72
CA LEU A 184 2.44 -6.36 -17.07
C LEU A 184 3.07 -7.74 -16.85
N VAL A 185 2.85 -8.35 -15.69
CA VAL A 185 3.35 -9.69 -15.36
C VAL A 185 2.72 -10.74 -16.29
N ARG A 186 1.41 -10.67 -16.55
CA ARG A 186 0.74 -11.61 -17.46
C ARG A 186 1.25 -11.51 -18.90
N SER A 187 1.70 -10.35 -19.35
CA SER A 187 2.30 -10.20 -20.69
C SER A 187 3.75 -10.67 -20.80
N THR A 188 4.47 -10.80 -19.68
CA THR A 188 5.92 -11.06 -19.66
C THR A 188 6.25 -12.44 -19.08
N LEU A 189 5.62 -12.80 -17.96
CA LEU A 189 5.86 -14.01 -17.18
C LEU A 189 4.52 -14.72 -16.83
N PRO A 190 3.62 -15.00 -17.80
CA PRO A 190 2.31 -15.58 -17.50
C PRO A 190 2.40 -16.94 -16.81
N HIS A 191 3.46 -17.72 -17.06
CA HIS A 191 3.65 -19.05 -16.48
C HIS A 191 3.94 -19.00 -14.98
N LEU A 192 4.37 -17.87 -14.43
CA LEU A 192 4.59 -17.71 -12.98
C LEU A 192 3.31 -17.35 -12.23
N LEU A 193 2.23 -16.95 -12.92
CA LEU A 193 0.97 -16.59 -12.29
C LEU A 193 0.08 -17.81 -12.08
N LEU A 194 -0.44 -17.94 -10.87
CA LEU A 194 -1.54 -18.82 -10.52
C LEU A 194 -2.89 -18.12 -10.76
N PRO A 195 -3.97 -18.90 -10.92
CA PRO A 195 -5.33 -18.36 -10.93
C PRO A 195 -5.63 -17.59 -9.64
N GLU A 196 -6.44 -16.54 -9.76
CA GLU A 196 -6.86 -15.71 -8.62
C GLU A 196 -7.66 -16.51 -7.59
N THR A 197 -8.54 -17.41 -8.05
CA THR A 197 -9.32 -18.29 -7.18
C THR A 197 -8.83 -19.72 -7.29
N THR A 198 -8.32 -20.28 -6.19
CA THR A 198 -7.92 -21.69 -6.07
C THR A 198 -8.31 -22.21 -4.70
N THR A 199 -8.59 -23.52 -4.60
CA THR A 199 -8.72 -24.18 -3.28
C THR A 199 -7.33 -24.51 -2.72
N PRO A 200 -7.17 -24.74 -1.40
CA PRO A 200 -5.90 -25.18 -0.83
C PRO A 200 -5.38 -26.45 -1.50
N GLU A 201 -6.24 -27.43 -1.77
CA GLU A 201 -5.88 -28.71 -2.38
C GLU A 201 -5.35 -28.48 -3.80
N MET A 202 -6.07 -27.67 -4.59
CA MET A 202 -5.65 -27.32 -5.94
C MET A 202 -4.38 -26.45 -5.96
N LEU A 203 -4.21 -25.56 -4.97
CA LEU A 203 -2.99 -24.78 -4.81
C LEU A 203 -1.80 -25.71 -4.58
N MET A 204 -1.91 -26.62 -3.62
CA MET A 204 -0.86 -27.58 -3.30
C MET A 204 -0.56 -28.52 -4.49
N ALA A 205 -1.59 -29.02 -5.17
CA ALA A 205 -1.43 -29.84 -6.37
C ALA A 205 -0.69 -29.09 -7.49
N LYS A 206 -1.06 -27.82 -7.75
CA LYS A 206 -0.37 -26.97 -8.73
C LYS A 206 1.07 -26.67 -8.31
N LEU A 207 1.33 -26.42 -7.03
CA LEU A 207 2.67 -26.16 -6.50
C LEU A 207 3.55 -27.42 -6.50
N ALA A 208 2.94 -28.61 -6.40
CA ALA A 208 3.59 -29.90 -6.57
C ALA A 208 3.80 -30.27 -8.06
N GLY A 209 3.35 -29.43 -9.00
CA GLY A 209 3.52 -29.64 -10.43
C GLY A 209 2.53 -30.64 -11.06
N GLN A 210 1.45 -30.98 -10.37
CA GLN A 210 0.40 -31.81 -10.95
C GLN A 210 -0.31 -31.10 -12.10
N LYS A 211 -0.61 -31.86 -13.16
CA LYS A 211 -1.37 -31.37 -14.30
C LYS A 211 -2.85 -31.23 -13.92
N PRO A 212 -3.56 -30.23 -14.47
CA PRO A 212 -4.99 -30.10 -14.25
C PRO A 212 -5.75 -31.29 -14.87
N ALA A 213 -6.89 -31.66 -14.27
CA ALA A 213 -7.69 -32.80 -14.73
C ALA A 213 -8.17 -32.67 -16.19
N ASN A 214 -8.36 -31.44 -16.69
CA ASN A 214 -8.76 -31.15 -18.06
C ASN A 214 -7.57 -30.86 -19.00
N TYR A 215 -6.33 -31.23 -18.64
CA TYR A 215 -5.12 -30.92 -19.41
C TYR A 215 -5.25 -31.28 -20.90
N ASP A 216 -5.81 -32.45 -21.21
CA ASP A 216 -5.94 -32.92 -22.59
C ASP A 216 -6.91 -32.08 -23.44
N GLN A 217 -7.86 -31.41 -22.80
CA GLN A 217 -8.87 -30.55 -23.42
C GLN A 217 -8.36 -29.12 -23.65
N LEU A 218 -7.21 -28.75 -23.09
CA LEU A 218 -6.63 -27.42 -23.25
C LEU A 218 -6.10 -27.19 -24.67
N LEU A 219 -6.14 -25.92 -25.10
CA LEU A 219 -5.55 -25.52 -26.37
C LEU A 219 -4.02 -25.70 -26.36
N PRO A 220 -3.36 -25.89 -27.51
CA PRO A 220 -1.90 -26.08 -27.56
C PRO A 220 -1.10 -24.98 -26.87
N GLY A 221 -1.55 -23.72 -26.97
CA GLY A 221 -0.93 -22.58 -26.29
C GLY A 221 -1.04 -22.64 -24.76
N GLU A 222 -2.18 -23.09 -24.25
CA GLU A 222 -2.44 -23.25 -22.81
C GLU A 222 -1.67 -24.44 -22.24
N LYS A 223 -1.56 -25.54 -22.99
CA LYS A 223 -0.71 -26.68 -22.63
C LYS A 223 0.74 -26.25 -22.45
N LYS A 224 1.30 -25.50 -23.41
CA LYS A 224 2.66 -24.96 -23.33
C LYS A 224 2.84 -24.05 -22.11
N LEU A 225 1.84 -23.24 -21.78
CA LEU A 225 1.89 -22.37 -20.62
C LEU A 225 1.89 -23.16 -19.30
N GLU A 226 1.06 -24.20 -19.19
CA GLU A 226 1.03 -25.08 -18.02
C GLU A 226 2.35 -25.87 -17.90
N GLU A 227 2.93 -26.37 -18.99
CA GLU A 227 4.25 -27.03 -18.97
C GLU A 227 5.36 -26.09 -18.48
N GLN A 228 5.35 -24.82 -18.90
CA GLN A 228 6.26 -23.81 -18.38
C GLN A 228 6.00 -23.55 -16.88
N GLY A 229 4.73 -23.52 -16.47
CA GLY A 229 4.34 -23.36 -15.07
C GLY A 229 4.82 -24.51 -14.19
N THR A 230 4.76 -25.76 -14.67
CA THR A 230 5.25 -26.94 -13.95
C THR A 230 6.75 -26.86 -13.65
N ARG A 231 7.55 -26.24 -14.53
CA ARG A 231 8.99 -26.04 -14.28
C ARG A 231 9.29 -25.11 -13.11
N PHE A 232 8.33 -24.25 -12.77
CA PHE A 232 8.37 -23.31 -11.65
C PHE A 232 7.27 -23.61 -10.65
N ALA A 233 6.86 -24.88 -10.51
CA ALA A 233 5.67 -25.24 -9.75
C ALA A 233 5.69 -24.65 -8.33
N GLY A 234 6.81 -24.78 -7.61
CA GLY A 234 6.95 -24.22 -6.26
C GLY A 234 7.19 -22.71 -6.20
N GLN A 235 7.51 -22.04 -7.30
CA GLN A 235 7.92 -20.63 -7.35
C GLN A 235 6.96 -19.81 -8.23
N ARG A 236 5.72 -19.63 -7.74
CA ARG A 236 4.65 -18.93 -8.46
C ARG A 236 4.11 -17.76 -7.66
N GLY A 237 3.19 -17.00 -8.24
CA GLY A 237 2.57 -15.87 -7.57
C GLY A 237 1.10 -15.70 -7.89
N MET A 238 0.39 -15.00 -7.03
CA MET A 238 -1.01 -14.66 -7.21
C MET A 238 -1.20 -13.15 -7.07
N SER A 239 -2.09 -12.63 -7.91
CA SER A 239 -2.63 -11.28 -7.79
C SER A 239 -4.12 -11.39 -7.50
N ILE A 240 -4.57 -10.84 -6.37
CA ILE A 240 -5.92 -11.07 -5.87
C ILE A 240 -6.64 -9.73 -5.65
N ASP A 241 -7.67 -9.47 -6.45
CA ASP A 241 -8.61 -8.38 -6.19
C ASP A 241 -9.57 -8.84 -5.07
N GLU A 242 -9.82 -7.98 -4.08
CA GLU A 242 -10.55 -8.34 -2.86
C GLU A 242 -9.95 -9.54 -2.10
N ALA A 243 -8.66 -9.47 -1.79
CA ALA A 243 -7.88 -10.50 -1.11
C ALA A 243 -8.47 -10.97 0.23
N SER A 244 -9.33 -10.16 0.87
CA SER A 244 -10.15 -10.62 1.99
C SER A 244 -10.87 -11.93 1.69
N LYS A 245 -11.28 -12.21 0.44
CA LYS A 245 -12.00 -13.43 0.00
C LYS A 245 -11.21 -14.72 0.15
N ILE A 246 -9.88 -14.64 0.04
CA ILE A 246 -8.98 -15.79 0.14
C ILE A 246 -8.50 -15.99 1.58
N LEU A 247 -8.48 -14.91 2.35
CA LEU A 247 -8.27 -14.94 3.81
C LEU A 247 -9.53 -15.36 4.59
N ILE A 248 -10.66 -15.66 3.92
CA ILE A 248 -11.89 -16.09 4.59
C ILE A 248 -11.80 -17.58 4.96
N PRO A 249 -12.01 -17.94 6.23
CA PRO A 249 -12.28 -19.31 6.64
C PRO A 249 -13.72 -19.70 6.22
N LYS A 250 -13.93 -19.97 4.93
CA LYS A 250 -15.08 -20.79 4.54
C LYS A 250 -14.74 -22.24 4.93
N LYS A 251 -15.74 -23.07 5.26
CA LYS A 251 -15.50 -24.49 5.63
C LYS A 251 -14.65 -25.29 4.62
N TYR A 252 -14.64 -24.89 3.35
CA TYR A 252 -13.82 -25.52 2.30
C TYR A 252 -12.42 -24.87 2.12
N MET A 253 -12.15 -23.76 2.80
CA MET A 253 -10.89 -23.01 2.86
C MET A 253 -10.20 -23.15 4.23
N GLU A 254 -10.68 -24.07 5.09
CA GLU A 254 -10.06 -24.35 6.39
C GLU A 254 -8.61 -24.82 6.17
N GLY A 255 -7.66 -24.22 6.90
CA GLY A 255 -6.22 -24.45 6.73
C GLY A 255 -5.58 -23.71 5.54
N HIS A 256 -6.30 -22.87 4.79
CA HIS A 256 -5.69 -22.10 3.68
C HIS A 256 -4.68 -21.07 4.17
N ALA A 257 -5.01 -20.31 5.23
CA ALA A 257 -4.10 -19.32 5.81
C ALA A 257 -2.83 -19.99 6.36
N GLU A 258 -2.96 -21.11 7.08
CA GLU A 258 -1.83 -21.90 7.57
C GLU A 258 -0.92 -22.40 6.43
N ALA A 259 -1.52 -22.92 5.35
CA ALA A 259 -0.76 -23.32 4.17
C ALA A 259 -0.02 -22.13 3.53
N LEU A 260 -0.63 -20.94 3.48
CA LEU A 260 0.02 -19.73 2.99
C LEU A 260 1.18 -19.28 3.89
N MET A 261 1.07 -19.44 5.21
CA MET A 261 2.16 -19.16 6.15
C MET A 261 3.33 -20.14 5.98
N GLN A 262 3.04 -21.45 5.90
CA GLN A 262 4.08 -22.46 5.63
C GLN A 262 4.79 -22.22 4.28
N LEU A 263 4.06 -21.75 3.27
CA LEU A 263 4.62 -21.33 1.98
C LEU A 263 5.44 -20.05 2.06
N PHE A 264 5.14 -19.18 3.03
CA PHE A 264 5.88 -17.94 3.27
C PHE A 264 7.23 -18.21 3.95
N ASP A 265 7.28 -19.14 4.89
CA ASP A 265 8.53 -19.56 5.53
C ASP A 265 9.54 -20.09 4.51
N GLY A 266 9.05 -20.63 3.39
CA GLY A 266 9.88 -20.98 2.25
C GLY A 266 10.89 -22.08 2.59
N ALA A 267 10.44 -23.16 3.22
CA ALA A 267 11.25 -24.36 3.43
C ALA A 267 11.78 -24.93 2.10
N ASP A 268 12.80 -25.79 2.13
CA ASP A 268 13.31 -26.45 0.91
C ASP A 268 12.37 -27.51 0.36
N ARG A 269 11.55 -28.10 1.24
CA ARG A 269 10.62 -29.17 0.89
C ARG A 269 9.41 -29.12 1.80
N MET A 270 8.24 -29.16 1.19
CA MET A 270 6.97 -29.26 1.90
C MET A 270 6.22 -30.50 1.38
N GLU A 271 5.76 -31.34 2.30
CA GLU A 271 5.03 -32.56 1.99
C GLU A 271 3.62 -32.49 2.55
N ARG A 272 2.66 -32.95 1.78
CA ARG A 272 1.28 -33.11 2.24
C ARG A 272 0.74 -34.43 1.70
N GLU A 273 0.19 -35.24 2.58
CA GLU A 273 -0.41 -36.52 2.20
C GLU A 273 -1.92 -36.46 2.44
N LEU A 274 -2.69 -36.67 1.38
CA LEU A 274 -4.15 -36.68 1.43
C LEU A 274 -4.66 -38.05 0.98
N ARG A 275 -5.76 -38.51 1.59
CA ARG A 275 -6.36 -39.82 1.28
C ARG A 275 -6.75 -39.98 -0.20
N GLY A 276 -7.11 -38.88 -0.88
CA GLY A 276 -7.53 -38.87 -2.29
C GLY A 276 -6.42 -38.58 -3.30
N ASP A 277 -5.50 -37.67 -2.98
CA ASP A 277 -4.47 -37.18 -3.91
C ASP A 277 -3.10 -37.85 -3.73
N GLY A 278 -2.96 -38.70 -2.72
CA GLY A 278 -1.69 -39.33 -2.35
C GLY A 278 -0.71 -38.33 -1.74
N LYS A 279 0.58 -38.59 -1.95
CA LYS A 279 1.68 -37.76 -1.44
C LYS A 279 2.01 -36.63 -2.43
N LEU A 280 1.71 -35.41 -2.04
CA LEU A 280 2.12 -34.17 -2.71
C LEU A 280 3.46 -33.70 -2.14
N ILE A 281 4.40 -33.36 -3.02
CA ILE A 281 5.70 -32.81 -2.63
C ILE A 281 5.91 -31.51 -3.39
N VAL A 282 6.05 -30.42 -2.64
CA VAL A 282 6.40 -29.11 -3.18
C VAL A 282 7.88 -28.87 -2.90
N TYR A 283 8.64 -28.64 -3.97
CA TYR A 283 10.07 -28.35 -3.87
C TYR A 283 10.31 -26.85 -3.90
N ASN A 284 11.15 -26.38 -2.97
CA ASN A 284 11.58 -25.00 -2.84
C ASN A 284 10.41 -23.99 -2.92
N PRO A 285 9.33 -24.14 -2.12
CA PRO A 285 8.22 -23.20 -2.12
C PRO A 285 8.69 -21.74 -1.99
N SER A 286 8.13 -20.89 -2.84
CA SER A 286 8.36 -19.45 -2.87
C SER A 286 7.16 -18.81 -3.55
N LEU A 287 6.04 -18.80 -2.84
CA LEU A 287 4.83 -18.13 -3.31
C LEU A 287 4.99 -16.62 -3.16
N SER A 288 4.61 -15.82 -4.16
CA SER A 288 4.55 -14.35 -4.02
C SER A 288 3.12 -13.86 -4.17
N LEU A 289 2.62 -13.10 -3.20
CA LEU A 289 1.23 -12.66 -3.15
C LEU A 289 1.14 -11.15 -3.20
N ILE A 290 0.27 -10.63 -4.07
CA ILE A 290 -0.17 -9.24 -4.01
C ILE A 290 -1.68 -9.21 -4.03
N GLY A 291 -2.28 -8.39 -3.17
CA GLY A 291 -3.72 -8.26 -3.12
C GLY A 291 -4.18 -6.89 -2.69
N ALA A 292 -5.45 -6.60 -2.95
CA ALA A 292 -6.12 -5.42 -2.44
C ALA A 292 -7.36 -5.79 -1.63
N THR A 293 -7.60 -5.11 -0.52
CA THR A 293 -8.79 -5.29 0.32
C THR A 293 -9.21 -3.96 0.94
N THR A 294 -10.29 -4.01 1.71
CA THR A 294 -10.87 -2.86 2.40
C THR A 294 -10.87 -3.12 3.90
N PRO A 295 -10.73 -2.07 4.75
CA PRO A 295 -10.80 -2.23 6.20
C PRO A 295 -12.10 -2.92 6.65
N THR A 296 -13.23 -2.59 6.04
CA THR A 296 -14.53 -3.20 6.36
C THR A 296 -14.54 -4.70 6.07
N MET A 297 -13.98 -5.13 4.93
CA MET A 297 -13.90 -6.54 4.62
C MET A 297 -12.93 -7.25 5.54
N LEU A 298 -11.77 -6.65 5.83
CA LEU A 298 -10.80 -7.22 6.76
C LEU A 298 -11.41 -7.42 8.17
N ALA A 299 -12.02 -6.37 8.73
CA ALA A 299 -12.66 -6.41 10.05
C ALA A 299 -13.85 -7.37 10.13
N ARG A 300 -14.52 -7.65 9.01
CA ARG A 300 -15.61 -8.63 8.97
C ARG A 300 -15.11 -10.07 9.12
N TYR A 301 -13.87 -10.34 8.74
CA TYR A 301 -13.34 -11.70 8.64
C TYR A 301 -12.17 -11.98 9.57
N MET A 302 -11.54 -10.97 10.16
CA MET A 302 -10.56 -11.12 11.22
C MET A 302 -11.22 -10.87 12.56
N THR A 303 -11.39 -11.94 13.31
CA THR A 303 -11.71 -11.98 14.74
C THR A 303 -10.43 -11.90 15.56
N ASP A 304 -10.56 -11.62 16.86
CA ASP A 304 -9.41 -11.53 17.77
C ASP A 304 -8.58 -12.83 17.79
N ALA A 305 -9.20 -13.99 17.54
CA ALA A 305 -8.54 -15.28 17.51
C ALA A 305 -7.59 -15.50 16.32
N GLU A 306 -7.71 -14.71 15.25
CA GLU A 306 -6.83 -14.79 14.07
C GLU A 306 -5.64 -13.81 14.15
N TRP A 307 -5.62 -12.94 15.17
CA TRP A 307 -4.51 -12.03 15.46
C TRP A 307 -3.49 -12.62 16.45
N GLU A 308 -3.86 -13.66 17.19
CA GLU A 308 -3.00 -14.42 18.12
C GLU A 308 -2.37 -15.66 17.44
#